data_AF-A0A133Y3T7-F1
#
_entry.id   AF-A0A133Y3T7-F1
#
_cell.length_a   1.000
_cell.length_b   1.000
_cell.length_c   1.000
_cell.angle_alpha   90.00
_cell.angle_beta   90.00
_cell.angle_gamma   90.00
#
_symmetry.space_group_name_H-M   'P 1'
#
loop_
_entity.id
_entity.type
_entity.pdbx_description
1 polymer ?
#
loop_
_entity_poly.entity_id
_entity_poly.type
_entity_poly.pdbx_seq_one_letter_code
_entity_poly.pdbx_strand_id
1 'polypeptide(L)'
;MCKSLSVKSTYSDRQISEMILDDRSEYRYPKGCFGNRIIEACIKGKIYDSQKKEIYLVSPIASHKYTFILSFDDEEMYKTIQNEVYTNKDKIVVVAGNWESSGTFNIFKTNVCSKKQVLIVK
;
A
#
# COMPACT_ATOMS: atom_id res chain seq x y z
N MET A 1 2.42 -13.00 -11.95
CA MET A 1 2.35 -14.08 -10.94
C MET A 1 1.74 -13.53 -9.66
N CYS A 2 0.92 -14.30 -8.95
CA CYS A 2 -0.06 -13.89 -7.92
C CYS A 2 -1.20 -12.97 -8.39
N LYS A 3 -0.94 -11.77 -8.95
CA LYS A 3 -2.00 -10.87 -9.44
C LYS A 3 -2.89 -11.51 -10.53
N SER A 4 -2.29 -12.33 -11.40
CA SER A 4 -2.98 -13.06 -12.48
C SER A 4 -3.84 -14.24 -12.01
N LEU A 5 -3.69 -14.65 -10.75
CA LEU A 5 -4.48 -15.73 -10.17
C LEU A 5 -5.80 -15.18 -9.62
N SER A 6 -6.77 -16.07 -9.43
CA SER A 6 -8.00 -15.73 -8.73
C SER A 6 -7.69 -15.38 -7.28
N VAL A 7 -8.46 -14.47 -6.69
CA VAL A 7 -8.35 -14.12 -5.26
C VAL A 7 -8.55 -15.33 -4.33
N LYS A 8 -9.24 -16.38 -4.80
CA LYS A 8 -9.46 -17.64 -4.08
C LYS A 8 -8.36 -18.69 -4.33
N SER A 9 -7.47 -18.48 -5.30
CA SER A 9 -6.33 -19.37 -5.54
C SER A 9 -5.35 -19.30 -4.38
N THR A 10 -4.49 -20.32 -4.27
CA THR A 10 -3.50 -20.44 -3.20
C THR A 10 -2.08 -20.32 -3.77
N TYR A 11 -1.20 -19.64 -3.04
CA TYR A 11 0.25 -19.62 -3.27
C TYR A 11 0.95 -19.85 -1.93
N SER A 12 1.81 -20.86 -1.83
CA SER A 12 2.47 -21.26 -0.57
C SER A 12 1.48 -21.37 0.59
N ASP A 13 0.40 -22.14 0.37
CA ASP A 13 -0.67 -22.42 1.35
C ASP A 13 -1.45 -21.20 1.87
N ARG A 14 -1.29 -20.03 1.25
CA ARG A 14 -2.08 -18.82 1.53
C ARG A 14 -2.94 -18.42 0.35
N GLN A 15 -4.17 -17.99 0.63
CA GLN A 15 -5.02 -17.48 -0.44
C GLN A 15 -4.46 -16.15 -0.96
N ILE A 16 -4.58 -15.90 -2.26
CA ILE A 16 -4.13 -14.64 -2.87
C ILE A 16 -4.81 -13.44 -2.19
N SER A 17 -6.08 -13.55 -1.81
CA SER A 17 -6.80 -12.51 -1.06
C SER A 17 -6.27 -12.25 0.36
N GLU A 18 -5.44 -13.14 0.91
CA GLU A 18 -4.78 -12.93 2.20
C GLU A 18 -3.38 -12.34 2.03
N MET A 19 -2.90 -12.24 0.79
CA MET A 19 -1.59 -11.70 0.47
C MET A 19 -1.70 -10.31 -0.16
N ILE A 20 -2.70 -10.11 -1.01
CA ILE A 20 -2.85 -8.93 -1.85
C ILE A 20 -4.19 -8.23 -1.58
N LEU A 21 -4.12 -6.95 -1.22
CA LEU A 21 -5.27 -6.05 -1.24
C LEU A 21 -5.32 -5.33 -2.59
N ASP A 22 -6.34 -5.66 -3.38
CA ASP A 22 -6.73 -4.96 -4.60
C ASP A 22 -8.26 -4.89 -4.71
N ASP A 23 -8.80 -4.27 -5.76
CA ASP A 23 -10.25 -4.11 -5.94
C ASP A 23 -11.02 -5.45 -5.89
N ARG A 24 -10.39 -6.55 -6.31
CA ARG A 24 -11.03 -7.88 -6.35
C ARG A 24 -11.08 -8.53 -4.97
N SER A 25 -10.18 -8.15 -4.07
CA SER A 25 -10.06 -8.78 -2.75
C SER A 25 -10.70 -7.96 -1.62
N GLU A 26 -11.23 -6.76 -1.87
CA GLU A 26 -11.78 -5.86 -0.84
C GLU A 26 -12.70 -6.58 0.17
N TYR A 27 -13.62 -7.40 -0.32
CA TYR A 27 -14.61 -8.12 0.50
C TYR A 27 -13.97 -9.07 1.54
N ARG A 28 -12.68 -9.39 1.40
CA ARG A 28 -11.89 -10.22 2.32
C ARG A 28 -11.21 -9.43 3.44
N TYR A 29 -11.35 -8.10 3.45
CA TYR A 29 -10.74 -7.21 4.44
C TYR A 29 -11.78 -6.49 5.33
N PRO A 30 -12.85 -7.14 5.84
CA PRO A 30 -13.88 -6.44 6.64
C PRO A 30 -13.32 -5.87 7.95
N LYS A 31 -12.23 -6.43 8.46
CA LYS A 31 -11.53 -5.97 9.66
C LYS A 31 -10.38 -4.99 9.36
N GLY A 32 -10.08 -4.70 8.10
CA GLY A 32 -8.94 -3.89 7.69
C GLY A 32 -7.74 -4.70 7.19
N CYS A 33 -6.66 -4.00 6.83
CA CYS A 33 -5.44 -4.58 6.26
C CYS A 33 -4.31 -4.60 7.29
N PHE A 34 -4.07 -5.78 7.87
CA PHE A 34 -3.04 -5.96 8.91
C PHE A 34 -2.03 -7.04 8.54
N GLY A 35 -0.82 -6.89 9.06
CA GLY A 35 0.29 -7.81 8.88
C GLY A 35 0.96 -7.68 7.51
N ASN A 36 1.78 -8.67 7.15
CA ASN A 36 2.48 -8.71 5.88
C ASN A 36 1.51 -8.82 4.70
N ARG A 37 1.34 -7.72 3.95
CA ARG A 37 0.48 -7.66 2.77
C ARG A 37 1.13 -6.81 1.68
N ILE A 38 0.77 -7.13 0.45
CA ILE A 38 0.99 -6.29 -0.72
C ILE A 38 -0.31 -5.53 -0.97
N ILE A 39 -0.25 -4.23 -1.17
CA ILE A 39 -1.41 -3.42 -1.56
C ILE A 39 -1.20 -2.90 -2.97
N GLU A 40 -2.29 -2.83 -3.75
CA GLU A 40 -2.38 -2.05 -4.98
C GLU A 40 -3.18 -0.79 -4.67
N ALA A 41 -2.56 0.37 -4.88
CA ALA A 41 -3.05 1.65 -4.39
C ALA A 41 -2.87 2.76 -5.43
N CYS A 42 -3.56 3.87 -5.21
CA CYS A 42 -3.40 5.10 -5.99
C CYS A 42 -3.31 6.32 -5.07
N ILE A 43 -3.03 7.49 -5.66
CA ILE A 43 -3.03 8.76 -4.97
C ILE A 43 -4.42 9.40 -5.02
N LYS A 44 -4.89 9.89 -3.87
CA LYS A 44 -6.08 10.73 -3.78
C LYS A 44 -5.93 11.78 -2.69
N GLY A 45 -6.01 13.05 -3.06
CA GLY A 45 -5.88 14.15 -2.12
C GLY A 45 -4.44 14.40 -1.67
N LYS A 46 -4.20 14.44 -0.35
CA LYS A 46 -2.86 14.69 0.23
C LYS A 46 -1.90 13.56 -0.17
N ILE A 47 -0.74 13.93 -0.73
CA ILE A 47 0.26 12.96 -1.21
C ILE A 47 1.29 12.63 -0.12
N TYR A 48 1.80 13.64 0.60
CA TYR A 48 2.87 13.44 1.58
C TYR A 48 2.85 14.50 2.70
N ASP A 49 3.60 14.22 3.76
CA ASP A 49 3.92 15.13 4.86
C ASP A 49 5.44 15.13 5.10
N SER A 50 6.11 16.24 4.78
CA SER A 50 7.57 16.31 4.85
C SER A 50 8.11 16.45 6.27
N GLN A 51 7.31 16.95 7.21
CA GLN A 51 7.73 17.03 8.62
C GLN A 51 7.71 15.64 9.24
N LYS A 52 6.68 14.84 8.93
CA LYS A 52 6.55 13.46 9.43
C LYS A 52 7.30 12.43 8.60
N LYS A 53 7.82 12.82 7.43
CA LYS A 53 8.37 11.90 6.42
C LYS A 53 7.37 10.79 6.08
N GLU A 54 6.15 11.18 5.72
CA GLU A 54 5.06 10.26 5.38
C GLU A 54 4.58 10.45 3.95
N ILE A 55 4.19 9.35 3.31
CA ILE A 55 3.48 9.33 2.01
C ILE A 55 2.12 8.65 2.23
N TYR A 56 1.08 9.19 1.62
CA TYR A 56 -0.30 8.72 1.75
C TYR A 56 -0.80 8.14 0.43
N LEU A 57 -1.31 6.92 0.50
CA LEU A 57 -1.95 6.21 -0.60
C LEU A 57 -3.37 5.80 -0.19
N VAL A 58 -4.21 5.46 -1.15
CA VAL A 58 -5.53 4.89 -0.90
C VAL A 58 -5.74 3.60 -1.66
N SER A 59 -6.42 2.65 -1.03
CA SER A 59 -6.74 1.35 -1.61
C SER A 59 -8.00 0.76 -0.95
N PRO A 60 -8.78 -0.10 -1.63
CA PRO A 60 -8.70 -0.40 -3.07
C PRO A 60 -8.90 0.84 -3.95
N ILE A 61 -8.44 0.78 -5.20
CA ILE A 61 -8.42 1.93 -6.11
C ILE A 61 -9.85 2.38 -6.44
N ALA A 62 -10.78 1.45 -6.61
CA ALA A 62 -12.16 1.80 -6.97
C ALA A 62 -12.91 2.49 -5.81
N SER A 63 -12.81 1.95 -4.59
CA SER A 63 -13.58 2.41 -3.43
C SER A 63 -12.86 3.47 -2.60
N HIS A 64 -11.53 3.52 -2.66
CA HIS A 64 -10.68 4.37 -1.81
C HIS A 64 -10.97 4.18 -0.31
N LYS A 65 -11.36 2.97 0.08
CA LYS A 65 -11.91 2.67 1.40
C LYS A 65 -10.92 2.85 2.55
N TYR A 66 -9.65 2.56 2.30
CA TYR A 66 -8.59 2.62 3.29
C TYR A 66 -7.51 3.60 2.86
N THR A 67 -6.91 4.25 3.86
CA THR A 67 -5.72 5.08 3.69
C THR A 67 -4.51 4.30 4.18
N PHE A 68 -3.42 4.36 3.42
CA PHE A 68 -2.16 3.71 3.73
C PHE A 68 -1.06 4.76 3.89
N ILE A 69 -0.35 4.69 5.00
CA ILE A 69 0.74 5.59 5.36
C ILE A 69 2.06 4.83 5.26
N LEU A 70 2.94 5.29 4.38
CA LEU A 70 4.32 4.86 4.33
C LEU A 70 5.12 5.86 5.17
N SER A 71 5.70 5.42 6.28
CA SER A 71 6.67 6.22 7.05
C SER A 71 8.09 5.80 6.74
N PHE A 72 9.00 6.73 6.98
CA PHE A 72 10.41 6.59 6.66
C PHE A 72 11.27 7.17 7.78
N ASP A 73 12.21 6.39 8.28
CA ASP A 73 13.24 6.87 9.20
C ASP A 73 14.36 7.61 8.44
N ASP A 74 14.73 7.05 7.27
CA ASP A 74 15.77 7.58 6.39
C ASP A 74 15.23 8.69 5.47
N GLU A 75 15.86 9.86 5.52
CA GLU A 75 15.42 11.04 4.79
C GLU A 75 15.70 10.96 3.29
N GLU A 76 16.80 10.34 2.88
CA GLU A 76 17.16 10.21 1.46
C GLU A 76 16.20 9.26 0.73
N MET A 77 15.85 8.16 1.38
CA MET A 77 14.87 7.20 0.91
C MET A 77 13.48 7.83 0.85
N TYR A 78 13.07 8.57 1.88
CA TYR A 78 11.83 9.35 1.86
C TYR A 78 11.78 10.26 0.63
N LYS A 79 12.80 11.11 0.44
CA LYS A 79 12.84 12.06 -0.70
C LYS A 79 12.82 11.35 -2.05
N THR A 80 13.55 10.24 -2.18
CA THR A 80 13.60 9.46 -3.42
C THR A 80 12.22 8.92 -3.77
N ILE A 81 11.58 8.19 -2.84
CA ILE A 81 10.29 7.54 -3.08
C ILE A 81 9.17 8.58 -3.18
N GLN A 82 9.22 9.64 -2.37
CA GLN A 82 8.27 10.75 -2.46
C GLN A 82 8.30 11.40 -3.85
N ASN A 83 9.49 11.68 -4.39
CA ASN A 83 9.63 12.27 -5.72
C ASN A 83 9.12 11.31 -6.81
N GLU A 84 9.43 10.02 -6.70
CA GLU A 84 8.98 8.99 -7.65
C GLU A 84 7.45 8.86 -7.65
N VAL A 85 6.83 8.78 -6.47
CA VAL A 85 5.37 8.71 -6.32
C VAL A 85 4.71 9.99 -6.82
N TYR A 86 5.26 11.17 -6.50
CA TYR A 86 4.69 12.45 -6.94
C TYR A 86 4.75 12.61 -8.47
N THR A 87 5.86 12.23 -9.09
CA THR A 87 6.05 12.30 -10.54
C THR A 87 5.09 11.37 -11.28
N ASN A 88 4.72 10.24 -10.65
CA ASN A 88 3.83 9.22 -11.22
C ASN A 88 2.47 9.17 -10.49
N LYS A 89 1.95 10.33 -10.06
CA LYS A 89 0.74 10.42 -9.23
C LYS A 89 -0.54 9.88 -9.87
N ASP A 90 -0.57 9.76 -11.20
CA ASP A 90 -1.66 9.18 -11.99
C ASP A 90 -1.52 7.65 -12.17
N LYS A 91 -0.43 7.06 -11.68
CA LYS A 91 -0.12 5.64 -11.82
C LYS A 91 -0.50 4.84 -10.58
N ILE A 92 -0.55 3.52 -10.77
CA ILE A 92 -0.75 2.56 -9.68
C ILE A 92 0.57 2.40 -8.91
N VAL A 93 0.46 2.44 -7.59
CA VAL A 93 1.55 2.19 -6.66
C VAL A 93 1.28 0.86 -5.96
N VAL A 94 2.25 -0.06 -6.03
CA VAL A 94 2.22 -1.33 -5.31
C VAL A 94 3.18 -1.25 -4.12
N VAL A 95 2.68 -1.57 -2.93
CA VAL A 95 3.48 -1.49 -1.70
C VAL A 95 3.43 -2.80 -0.92
N ALA A 96 4.60 -3.36 -0.63
CA ALA A 96 4.78 -4.48 0.29
C ALA A 96 5.17 -3.95 1.68
N GLY A 97 4.38 -4.31 2.69
CA GLY A 97 4.61 -3.85 4.05
C GLY A 97 4.05 -4.77 5.11
N ASN A 98 4.55 -4.60 6.34
CA ASN A 98 3.88 -5.09 7.54
C ASN A 98 2.95 -3.97 8.02
N TRP A 99 1.64 -4.15 7.83
CA TRP A 99 0.66 -3.09 8.07
C TRP A 99 0.10 -3.16 9.48
N GLU A 100 0.12 -2.01 10.14
CA GLU A 100 -0.32 -1.82 11.52
C GLU A 100 -1.39 -0.71 11.58
N SER A 101 -2.13 -0.67 12.69
CA SER A 101 -3.08 0.42 12.93
C SER A 101 -2.34 1.75 13.04
N SER A 102 -2.82 2.80 12.38
CA SER A 102 -2.32 4.16 12.63
C SER A 102 -2.92 4.81 13.90
N GLY A 103 -3.77 4.09 14.63
CA GLY A 103 -4.62 4.63 15.69
C GLY A 103 -5.89 5.32 15.20
N THR A 104 -6.12 5.38 13.88
CA THR A 104 -7.33 5.94 13.25
C THR A 104 -8.04 4.86 12.43
N PHE A 105 -9.37 4.84 12.47
CA PHE A 105 -10.18 3.86 11.75
C PHE A 105 -9.89 3.89 10.24
N ASN A 106 -9.72 2.72 9.64
CA ASN A 106 -9.40 2.52 8.21
C ASN A 106 -8.11 3.18 7.71
N ILE A 107 -7.20 3.55 8.62
CA ILE A 107 -5.88 4.05 8.27
C ILE A 107 -4.82 3.09 8.80
N PHE A 108 -3.98 2.60 7.89
CA PHE A 108 -2.94 1.63 8.17
C PHE A 108 -1.58 2.23 7.87
N LYS A 109 -0.57 1.85 8.66
CA LYS A 109 0.78 2.38 8.55
C LYS A 109 1.80 1.26 8.42
N THR A 110 2.87 1.52 7.68
CA THR A 110 4.03 0.64 7.63
C THR A 110 5.31 1.48 7.57
N ASN A 111 6.40 0.96 8.14
CA ASN A 111 7.72 1.55 7.96
C ASN A 111 8.36 1.00 6.69
N VAL A 112 8.83 1.90 5.82
CA VAL A 112 9.55 1.53 4.61
C VAL A 112 11.03 1.59 4.90
N CYS A 113 11.67 0.42 4.86
CA CYS A 113 13.10 0.23 5.12
C CYS A 113 13.89 -0.08 3.83
N SER A 114 13.20 -0.29 2.70
CA SER A 114 13.84 -0.61 1.42
C SER A 114 13.05 -0.08 0.23
N LYS A 115 13.75 0.44 -0.78
CA LYS A 115 13.18 0.81 -2.08
C LYS A 115 12.43 -0.35 -2.77
N LYS A 116 12.78 -1.60 -2.46
CA LYS A 116 12.11 -2.80 -3.00
C LYS A 116 10.67 -2.97 -2.52
N GLN A 117 10.27 -2.26 -1.46
CA GLN A 117 8.91 -2.31 -0.93
C GLN A 117 7.91 -1.52 -1.76
N VAL A 118 8.37 -0.58 -2.60
CA VAL A 118 7.50 0.31 -3.38
C VAL A 118 7.79 0.12 -4.86
N LEU A 119 6.74 -0.08 -5.65
CA LEU A 119 6.81 -0.25 -7.09
C LEU A 119 5.77 0.64 -7.76
N ILE A 120 6.19 1.44 -8.74
CA ILE A 120 5.29 2.15 -9.64
C ILE A 120 5.01 1.27 -10.87
N VAL A 121 3.74 1.00 -11.14
CA VAL A 121 3.33 0.24 -12.34
C VAL A 121 3.28 1.20 -13.52
N LYS A 122 4.08 0.91 -14.56
CA LYS A 122 4.22 1.76 -15.76
C LYS A 122 3.02 1.67 -16.70
#